data_AF-A0A933A4N6-F1
#
_entry.id   AF-A0A933A4N6-F1
#
_cell.length_a   1.000
_cell.length_b   1.000
_cell.length_c   1.000
_cell.angle_alpha   90.00
_cell.angle_beta   90.00
_cell.angle_gamma   90.00
#
_symmetry.space_group_name_H-M   'P 1'
#
loop_
_entity.id
_entity.type
_entity.pdbx_description
1 polymer ?
#
loop_
_entity_poly.entity_id
_entity_poly.type
_entity_poly.pdbx_seq_one_letter_code
_entity_poly.pdbx_strand_id
1 'polypeptide(L)'
;MLHVKVKGVALDQHMNPVVLLVDQAETIALPIWIGQAEATAIAIHLQGVKTPRPMTHDLMKSVLAHLDAKVTKIVVTDVQN
;
A
#
# COMPACT_ATOMS: atom_id res chain seq x y z
N MET A 1 -4.53 2.86 -18.70
CA MET A 1 -4.21 2.76 -17.26
C MET A 1 -5.48 2.42 -16.50
N LEU A 2 -5.47 1.35 -15.72
CA LEU A 2 -6.62 0.92 -14.91
C LEU A 2 -6.55 1.58 -13.53
N HIS A 3 -7.63 2.22 -13.08
CA HIS A 3 -7.71 2.74 -11.71
C HIS A 3 -8.05 1.59 -10.76
N VAL A 4 -7.19 1.39 -9.78
CA VAL A 4 -7.30 0.32 -8.80
C VAL A 4 -7.32 0.89 -7.39
N LYS A 5 -7.91 0.13 -6.46
CA LYS A 5 -7.90 0.39 -5.02
C LYS A 5 -7.26 -0.80 -4.29
N VAL A 6 -6.65 -0.53 -3.14
CA VAL A 6 -6.19 -1.59 -2.24
C VAL A 6 -7.41 -2.21 -1.57
N LYS A 7 -7.67 -3.49 -1.83
CA LYS A 7 -8.72 -4.25 -1.15
C LYS A 7 -8.28 -4.67 0.25
N GLY A 8 -7.02 -5.04 0.40
CA GLY A 8 -6.44 -5.42 1.68
C GLY A 8 -5.08 -6.08 1.55
N VAL A 9 -4.56 -6.50 2.70
CA VAL A 9 -3.34 -7.31 2.83
C VAL A 9 -3.75 -8.68 3.35
N ALA A 10 -3.26 -9.74 2.72
CA ALA A 10 -3.52 -11.13 3.07
C ALA A 10 -2.21 -11.93 3.11
N LEU A 11 -2.29 -13.17 3.55
CA LEU A 11 -1.21 -14.14 3.47
C LEU A 11 -1.57 -15.20 2.44
N ASP A 12 -0.60 -15.62 1.63
CA ASP A 12 -0.76 -16.78 0.75
C ASP A 12 -0.63 -18.11 1.53
N GLN A 13 -0.68 -19.24 0.80
CA GLN A 13 -0.58 -20.58 1.39
C GLN A 13 0.79 -20.86 2.05
N HIS A 14 1.81 -20.07 1.73
CA HIS A 14 3.17 -20.17 2.26
C HIS A 14 3.47 -19.08 3.29
N MET A 15 2.44 -18.37 3.78
CA MET A 15 2.56 -17.26 4.73
C MET A 15 3.32 -16.05 4.19
N ASN A 16 3.42 -15.90 2.86
CA ASN A 16 3.97 -14.68 2.26
C ASN A 16 2.91 -13.59 2.21
N PRO A 17 3.23 -12.34 2.57
CA PRO A 17 2.30 -11.23 2.46
C PRO A 17 1.98 -10.85 1.01
N VAL A 18 0.70 -10.66 0.74
CA VAL A 18 0.17 -10.19 -0.54
C VAL A 18 -0.72 -8.96 -0.30
N VAL A 19 -0.49 -7.90 -1.07
CA VAL A 19 -1.46 -6.81 -1.21
C VAL A 19 -2.33 -7.09 -2.43
N LEU A 20 -3.65 -7.01 -2.24
CA LEU A 20 -4.61 -7.25 -3.31
C LEU A 20 -5.12 -5.91 -3.84
N LEU A 21 -4.76 -5.61 -5.10
CA LEU A 21 -5.31 -4.48 -5.83
C LEU A 21 -6.52 -4.94 -6.63
N VAL A 22 -7.61 -4.18 -6.59
CA VAL A 22 -8.83 -4.47 -7.36
C VAL A 22 -9.26 -3.25 -8.16
N ASP A 23 -9.88 -3.47 -9.30
CA ASP A 23 -10.57 -2.39 -10.01
C ASP A 23 -11.80 -1.91 -9.22
N GLN A 24 -12.43 -0.84 -9.68
CA GLN A 24 -13.58 -0.25 -8.99
C GLN A 24 -14.78 -1.21 -8.90
N ALA A 25 -14.98 -2.07 -9.89
CA ALA A 25 -16.06 -3.07 -9.91
C ALA A 25 -15.68 -4.39 -9.22
N GLU A 26 -14.44 -4.51 -8.72
CA GLU A 26 -13.89 -5.72 -8.09
C GLU A 26 -13.98 -6.99 -8.95
N THR A 27 -13.91 -6.81 -10.26
CA THR A 27 -13.94 -7.88 -11.27
C THR A 27 -12.54 -8.35 -11.66
N ILE A 28 -11.55 -7.47 -11.53
CA ILE A 28 -10.14 -7.73 -11.83
C ILE A 28 -9.36 -7.55 -10.55
N ALA A 29 -8.55 -8.55 -10.20
CA ALA A 29 -7.66 -8.52 -9.06
C ALA A 29 -6.21 -8.72 -9.50
N LEU A 30 -5.32 -7.88 -8.99
CA LEU A 30 -3.87 -7.96 -9.16
C LEU A 30 -3.23 -8.19 -7.79
N PRO A 31 -2.77 -9.42 -7.48
CA PRO A 31 -1.98 -9.67 -6.29
C PRO A 31 -0.53 -9.18 -6.49
N ILE A 32 0.02 -8.49 -5.49
CA ILE A 32 1.43 -8.10 -5.43
C ILE A 32 2.01 -8.64 -4.13
N TRP A 33 3.00 -9.53 -4.23
CA TRP A 33 3.74 -10.02 -3.07
C TRP A 33 4.66 -8.92 -2.55
N ILE A 34 4.64 -8.73 -1.24
CA ILE A 34 5.41 -7.69 -0.54
C ILE A 34 6.10 -8.29 0.68
N GLY A 35 7.10 -7.57 1.21
CA GLY A 35 7.76 -7.98 2.43
C GLY A 35 6.87 -7.81 3.67
N GLN A 36 7.29 -8.45 4.77
CA GLN A 36 6.58 -8.40 6.05
C GLN A 36 6.50 -6.99 6.62
N ALA A 37 7.54 -6.17 6.43
CA ALA A 37 7.59 -4.80 6.93
C ALA A 37 6.56 -3.90 6.23
N GLU A 38 6.47 -4.00 4.91
CA GLU A 38 5.50 -3.30 4.08
C GLU A 38 4.07 -3.71 4.43
N ALA A 39 3.84 -5.03 4.52
CA ALA A 39 2.55 -5.59 4.88
C ALA A 39 2.06 -5.07 6.24
N THR A 40 2.94 -5.05 7.24
CA THR A 40 2.62 -4.55 8.58
C THR A 40 2.29 -3.06 8.56
N ALA A 41 3.08 -2.25 7.85
CA ALA A 41 2.84 -0.80 7.75
C ALA A 41 1.49 -0.49 7.06
N ILE A 42 1.16 -1.22 5.99
CA ILE A 42 -0.12 -1.06 5.28
C ILE A 42 -1.28 -1.52 6.18
N ALA A 43 -1.14 -2.67 6.86
CA ALA A 43 -2.20 -3.21 7.71
C ALA A 43 -2.56 -2.27 8.87
N ILE A 44 -1.55 -1.71 9.56
CA ILE A 44 -1.75 -0.72 10.64
C ILE A 44 -2.57 0.47 10.13
N HIS A 45 -2.23 0.98 8.93
CA HIS A 45 -2.94 2.11 8.33
C HIS A 45 -4.37 1.75 7.92
N LEU A 46 -4.59 0.58 7.29
CA LEU A 46 -5.92 0.11 6.90
C LEU A 46 -6.84 -0.15 8.09
N GLN A 47 -6.27 -0.59 9.23
CA GLN A 47 -7.00 -0.77 10.48
C GLN A 47 -7.27 0.55 11.23
N GLY A 48 -6.74 1.68 10.76
CA GLY A 48 -6.91 2.99 11.41
C GLY A 48 -6.21 3.10 12.76
N VAL A 49 -5.21 2.25 13.03
CA VAL A 49 -4.48 2.25 14.30
C VAL A 49 -3.55 3.45 14.34
N LYS A 50 -3.72 4.31 15.35
CA LYS A 50 -2.79 5.43 15.59
C LYS A 50 -1.62 4.96 16.42
N THR A 51 -0.42 5.07 15.86
CA THR A 51 0.82 4.77 16.58
C THR A 51 1.23 5.93 17.48
N PRO A 52 1.90 5.67 18.63
CA PRO A 52 2.32 6.71 19.56
C PRO A 52 3.43 7.62 18.99
N ARG A 53 4.13 7.16 17.95
CA ARG A 53 5.16 7.89 17.23
C ARG A 53 4.89 7.77 15.72
N PRO A 54 5.20 8.80 14.92
CA PRO A 54 5.07 8.74 13.47
C PRO A 54 5.88 7.57 12.89
N MET A 55 5.27 6.77 12.03
CA MET A 55 5.98 5.74 11.26
C MET A 55 6.71 6.37 10.06
N THR A 56 7.53 5.59 9.35
CA THR A 56 8.29 6.05 8.17
C THR A 56 7.41 6.77 7.13
N HIS A 57 6.21 6.24 6.87
CA HIS A 57 5.26 6.82 5.91
C HIS A 57 4.64 8.13 6.43
N ASP A 58 4.38 8.25 7.72
CA ASP A 58 3.89 9.49 8.33
C ASP A 58 4.97 10.58 8.30
N LEU A 59 6.22 10.19 8.57
CA LEU A 59 7.37 11.07 8.47
C LEU A 59 7.54 11.56 7.02
N MET A 60 7.49 10.66 6.04
CA MET A 60 7.58 11.04 4.62
C MET A 60 6.46 11.99 4.21
N LYS A 61 5.23 11.74 4.64
CA LYS A 61 4.10 12.65 4.43
C LYS A 61 4.36 14.03 5.05
N SER A 62 4.93 14.05 6.25
CA SER A 62 5.27 15.29 6.95
C SER A 62 6.36 16.07 6.20
N VAL A 63 7.40 15.39 5.71
CA VAL A 63 8.46 16.00 4.88
C VAL A 63 7.87 16.63 3.62
N LEU A 64 7.03 15.91 2.88
CA LEU A 64 6.37 16.45 1.68
C LEU A 64 5.52 17.68 2.01
N ALA A 65 4.75 17.64 3.11
CA ALA A 65 3.94 18.76 3.54
C ALA A 65 4.77 20.01 3.89
N HIS A 66 5.94 19.85 4.52
CA HIS A 66 6.84 20.97 4.82
C HIS A 66 7.48 21.59 3.58
N LEU A 67 7.50 20.87 2.46
CA LEU A 67 8.00 21.33 1.17
C LEU A 67 6.88 21.80 0.23
N ASP A 68 5.65 21.98 0.75
CA ASP A 68 4.45 22.28 -0.04
C ASP A 68 4.21 21.30 -1.20
N ALA A 69 4.64 20.05 -1.03
CA ALA A 69 4.52 18.98 -2.01
C ALA A 69 3.40 18.00 -1.64
N LYS A 70 2.77 17.40 -2.66
CA LYS A 70 1.73 16.37 -2.50
C LYS A 70 1.93 15.21 -3.46
N VAL A 71 1.64 13.99 -2.99
CA VAL A 71 1.54 12.81 -3.85
C VAL A 71 0.25 12.92 -4.67
N THR A 72 0.37 13.07 -5.99
CA THR A 72 -0.77 13.23 -6.90
C THR A 72 -1.24 11.89 -7.48
N LYS A 73 -0.31 10.94 -7.66
CA LYS A 73 -0.57 9.64 -8.27
C LYS A 73 0.53 8.65 -7.93
N ILE A 74 0.16 7.38 -7.77
CA ILE A 74 1.07 6.24 -7.75
C ILE A 74 0.77 5.39 -8.98
N VAL A 75 1.80 4.93 -9.70
CA VAL A 75 1.66 4.12 -10.92
C VAL A 75 2.56 2.90 -10.81
N VAL A 76 1.96 1.72 -10.88
CA VAL A 76 2.69 0.46 -11.11
C VAL A 76 2.75 0.25 -12.62
N THR A 77 3.94 0.34 -13.20
CA THR A 77 4.12 0.39 -14.67
C THR A 77 4.60 -0.91 -15.28
N ASP A 78 5.45 -1.66 -14.58
CA ASP A 78 6.15 -2.80 -15.15
C ASP A 78 6.50 -3.83 -14.07
N VAL A 79 6.74 -5.06 -14.50
CA VAL A 79 7.25 -6.16 -13.67
C VAL A 79 8.44 -6.76 -14.40
N GLN A 80 9.62 -6.68 -13.77
CA GLN A 80 10.86 -7.19 -14.31
C GLN A 80 11.47 -8.22 -13.35
N ASN A 81 12.19 -9.18 -13.91
CA ASN A 81 12.93 -10.20 -13.16
C ASN A 81 14.35 -9.72 -12.83
#